data_AF-A3C6F0-F1
#
_entry.id   AF-A3C6F0-F1
#
_cell.length_a   1.000
_cell.length_b   1.000
_cell.length_c   1.000
_cell.angle_alpha   90.00
_cell.angle_beta   90.00
_cell.angle_gamma   90.00
#
_symmetry.space_group_name_H-M   'P 1'
#
loop_
_entity.id
_entity.type
_entity.pdbx_description
1 polymer ?
#
loop_
_entity_poly.entity_id
_entity_poly.type
_entity_poly.pdbx_seq_one_letter_code
_entity_poly.pdbx_strand_id
1 'polypeptide(L)'
;MAEMMHSPDDLRRVQEELAAVVGLGRDVAESDLDKLPFLRCVIKETLRLHPPIPILLHETAADCLVAGYSVPRGSRVMVNVWAIARDRAAWGPDADAFRPSRTA
;
A
#
# COMPACT_ATOMS: atom_id res chain seq x y z
N MET A 1 3.98 11.86 2.08
CA MET A 1 4.24 13.27 1.72
C MET A 1 5.10 13.42 0.47
N ALA A 2 6.25 12.75 0.34
CA ALA A 2 7.09 12.85 -0.86
C ALA A 2 6.32 12.64 -2.18
N GLU A 3 5.59 11.52 -2.31
CA GLU A 3 4.78 11.24 -3.50
C GLU A 3 3.73 12.33 -3.80
N MET A 4 3.05 12.81 -2.77
CA MET A 4 2.02 13.85 -2.90
C MET A 4 2.62 15.21 -3.30
N MET A 5 3.87 15.52 -2.91
CA MET A 5 4.56 16.74 -3.37
C MET A 5 4.90 16.67 -4.87
N HIS A 6 5.06 15.46 -5.41
CA HIS A 6 5.26 15.22 -6.84
C HIS A 6 3.94 15.09 -7.61
N SER A 7 2.79 15.01 -6.93
CA SER A 7 1.44 14.97 -7.53
C SER A 7 0.51 16.05 -6.94
N PRO A 8 0.62 17.31 -7.41
CA PRO A 8 -0.20 18.43 -6.91
C PRO A 8 -1.71 18.20 -7.07
N ASP A 9 -2.13 17.49 -8.12
CA ASP A 9 -3.54 17.19 -8.36
C ASP A 9 -4.10 16.18 -7.34
N ASP A 10 -3.35 15.13 -7.02
CA ASP A 10 -3.77 14.18 -5.98
C ASP A 10 -3.77 14.87 -4.61
N LEU A 11 -2.80 15.76 -4.34
CA LEU A 11 -2.75 16.53 -3.10
C LEU A 11 -3.98 17.43 -2.94
N ARG A 12 -4.31 18.18 -3.99
CA ARG A 12 -5.52 19.02 -4.00
C ARG A 12 -6.77 18.18 -3.77
N ARG A 13 -6.89 17.03 -4.43
CA ARG A 13 -8.04 16.14 -4.28
C ARG A 13 -8.20 15.59 -2.85
N VAL A 14 -7.11 15.22 -2.18
CA VAL A 14 -7.17 14.82 -0.75
C VAL A 14 -7.60 15.99 0.14
N GLN A 15 -7.09 17.20 -0.13
CA GLN A 15 -7.46 18.40 0.64
C GLN A 15 -8.95 18.75 0.46
N GLU A 16 -9.47 18.66 -0.77
CA GLU A 16 -10.88 18.85 -1.08
C GLU A 16 -11.76 17.81 -0.35
N GLU A 17 -11.35 16.53 -0.36
CA GLU A 17 -12.06 15.46 0.36
C GLU A 17 -12.10 15.72 1.88
N LEU A 18 -10.96 16.08 2.47
CA LEU A 18 -10.87 16.41 3.90
C LEU A 18 -11.72 17.62 4.27
N ALA A 19 -11.69 18.68 3.46
CA ALA A 19 -12.49 19.87 3.69
C ALA A 19 -14.01 19.57 3.59
N ALA A 20 -14.42 18.69 2.69
CA ALA A 20 -15.82 18.31 2.53
C ALA A 20 -16.34 17.41 3.67
N VAL A 21 -15.52 16.48 4.16
CA VAL A 21 -15.95 15.47 5.15
C VAL A 21 -15.76 15.96 6.59
N VAL A 22 -14.61 16.57 6.87
CA VAL A 22 -14.22 16.97 8.24
C VAL A 22 -14.56 18.44 8.47
N GLY A 23 -14.34 19.28 7.46
CA GLY A 23 -14.39 20.74 7.58
C GLY A 23 -13.10 21.31 8.17
N LEU A 24 -13.06 22.64 8.30
CA LEU A 24 -11.86 23.37 8.78
C LEU A 24 -11.92 23.76 10.27
N GLY A 25 -13.04 23.50 10.95
CA GLY A 25 -13.33 24.02 12.29
C GLY A 25 -13.19 23.01 13.43
N ARG A 26 -12.72 21.79 13.15
CA ARG A 26 -12.58 20.72 14.14
C ARG A 26 -11.48 19.75 13.75
N ASP A 27 -11.05 18.96 14.73
CA ASP A 27 -10.13 17.84 14.49
C ASP A 27 -10.84 16.66 13.81
N VAL A 28 -10.02 15.82 13.16
CA VAL A 28 -10.46 14.57 12.53
C VAL A 28 -10.88 13.59 13.60
N ALA A 29 -12.06 12.97 13.43
CA ALA A 29 -12.54 11.88 14.29
C ALA A 29 -12.44 10.54 13.57
N GLU A 30 -12.38 9.44 14.33
CA GLU A 30 -12.31 8.09 13.76
C GLU A 30 -13.50 7.78 12.84
N SER A 31 -14.69 8.25 13.20
CA SER A 31 -15.91 8.10 12.39
C SER A 31 -15.87 8.80 11.03
N ASP A 32 -14.89 9.68 10.79
CA ASP A 32 -14.70 10.33 9.49
C ASP A 32 -13.90 9.44 8.52
N LEU A 33 -13.07 8.52 9.02
CA LEU A 33 -12.11 7.76 8.20
C LEU A 33 -12.80 6.93 7.11
N ASP A 34 -13.96 6.35 7.41
CA ASP A 34 -14.76 5.59 6.44
C ASP A 34 -15.29 6.44 5.29
N LYS A 35 -15.36 7.77 5.49
CA LYS A 35 -15.83 8.75 4.51
C LYS A 35 -14.69 9.40 3.73
N LEU A 36 -13.44 8.97 3.93
CA LEU A 36 -12.25 9.48 3.25
C LEU A 36 -11.66 8.43 2.29
N PRO A 37 -12.41 7.96 1.28
CA PRO A 37 -11.97 6.88 0.41
C PRO A 37 -10.71 7.22 -0.39
N PHE A 38 -10.56 8.46 -0.85
CA PHE A 38 -9.40 8.85 -1.65
C PHE A 38 -8.13 8.97 -0.81
N LEU A 39 -8.22 9.51 0.41
CA LEU A 39 -7.13 9.47 1.38
C LEU A 39 -6.69 8.02 1.65
N ARG A 40 -7.65 7.09 1.79
CA ARG A 40 -7.35 5.67 1.98
C ARG A 40 -6.57 5.09 0.79
N CYS A 41 -6.94 5.47 -0.44
CA CYS A 41 -6.22 5.08 -1.65
C CYS A 41 -4.78 5.61 -1.65
N VAL A 42 -4.59 6.88 -1.26
CA VAL A 42 -3.26 7.49 -1.14
C VAL A 42 -2.38 6.74 -0.14
N ILE A 43 -2.93 6.37 1.02
CA ILE A 43 -2.21 5.61 2.04
C ILE A 43 -1.83 4.22 1.53
N LYS A 44 -2.79 3.48 0.94
CA LYS A 44 -2.54 2.14 0.39
C LYS A 44 -1.47 2.16 -0.70
N GLU A 45 -1.55 3.11 -1.62
CA GLU A 45 -0.59 3.25 -2.71
C GLU A 45 0.80 3.65 -2.19
N THR A 46 0.85 4.51 -1.17
CA THR A 46 2.10 4.86 -0.48
C THR A 46 2.73 3.60 0.13
N LEU A 47 1.95 2.74 0.80
CA LEU A 47 2.46 1.52 1.42
C LEU A 47 2.86 0.45 0.39
N ARG A 48 2.21 0.42 -0.77
CA ARG A 48 2.61 -0.45 -1.89
C ARG A 48 4.01 -0.08 -2.38
N LEU A 49 4.25 1.20 -2.66
CA LEU A 49 5.56 1.65 -3.13
C LEU A 49 6.60 1.69 -2.00
N HIS A 50 6.22 2.11 -0.80
CA HIS A 50 7.16 2.37 0.30
C HIS A 50 6.78 1.59 1.55
N PRO A 51 6.79 0.23 1.50
CA PRO A 51 6.48 -0.58 2.66
C PRO A 51 7.56 -0.37 3.73
N PRO A 52 7.21 -0.02 4.98
CA PRO A 52 8.18 0.09 6.07
C PRO A 52 8.92 -1.23 6.34
N ILE A 53 8.26 -2.36 6.05
CA ILE A 53 8.81 -3.71 6.16
C ILE A 53 8.82 -4.33 4.76
N PRO A 54 9.92 -4.18 3.98
CA PRO A 54 9.99 -4.63 2.60
C PRO A 54 10.21 -6.15 2.44
N ILE A 55 10.69 -6.81 3.50
CA ILE A 55 10.92 -8.26 3.55
C ILE A 55 10.17 -8.84 4.76
N LEU A 56 9.21 -9.73 4.52
CA LEU A 56 8.54 -10.48 5.59
C LEU A 56 9.29 -11.79 5.85
N LEU A 57 9.52 -12.10 7.12
CA LEU A 57 10.25 -13.28 7.55
C LEU A 57 9.29 -14.27 8.22
N HIS A 58 9.30 -15.51 7.74
CA HIS A 58 8.52 -16.61 8.31
C HIS A 58 9.39 -17.85 8.49
N GLU A 59 8.94 -18.73 9.39
CA GLU A 59 9.50 -20.07 9.55
C GLU A 59 8.41 -21.10 9.27
N THR A 60 8.72 -22.14 8.50
CA THR A 60 7.75 -23.18 8.16
C THR A 60 7.41 -24.05 9.37
N ALA A 61 6.13 -24.17 9.71
CA ALA A 61 5.67 -24.97 10.84
C ALA A 61 5.73 -26.49 10.58
N ALA A 62 5.66 -26.88 9.30
CA ALA A 62 5.71 -28.26 8.82
C ALA A 62 6.35 -28.29 7.41
N ASP A 63 6.69 -29.50 6.94
CA ASP A 63 7.10 -29.72 5.56
C ASP A 63 5.96 -29.28 4.62
N CYS A 64 6.27 -28.51 3.58
CA CYS A 64 5.26 -28.00 2.66
C CYS A 64 5.77 -27.93 1.21
N LEU A 65 4.83 -27.77 0.26
CA LEU A 65 5.14 -27.55 -1.15
C LEU A 65 4.82 -26.10 -1.50
N VAL A 66 5.80 -25.37 -2.05
CA VAL A 66 5.64 -23.99 -2.52
C VAL A 66 6.04 -23.92 -3.98
N ALA A 67 5.13 -23.54 -4.86
CA ALA A 67 5.36 -23.49 -6.32
C ALA A 67 5.97 -24.78 -6.91
N GLY A 68 5.61 -25.94 -6.35
CA GLY A 68 6.13 -27.25 -6.76
C GLY A 68 7.43 -27.69 -6.08
N TYR A 69 8.04 -26.83 -5.26
CA TYR A 69 9.26 -27.14 -4.51
C TYR A 69 8.95 -27.63 -3.09
N SER A 70 9.64 -28.68 -2.65
CA SER A 70 9.55 -29.18 -1.28
C SER A 70 10.37 -28.30 -0.34
N VAL A 71 9.71 -27.72 0.67
CA VAL A 71 10.31 -26.86 1.70
C VAL A 71 10.17 -27.57 3.05
N PRO A 72 11.29 -27.99 3.67
CA PRO A 72 11.26 -28.67 4.97
C PRO A 72 10.74 -27.77 6.10
N ARG A 73 10.23 -28.38 7.17
CA ARG A 73 9.92 -27.75 8.45
C ARG A 73 11.14 -27.01 9.02
N GLY A 74 10.91 -25.84 9.63
CA GLY A 74 11.97 -25.01 10.22
C GLY A 74 12.75 -24.19 9.19
N SER A 75 12.34 -24.20 7.91
CA SER A 75 12.95 -23.38 6.87
C SER A 75 12.57 -21.91 7.07
N ARG A 76 13.55 -21.01 6.91
CA ARG A 76 13.31 -19.56 6.85
C ARG A 76 12.83 -19.17 5.46
N VAL A 77 11.65 -18.57 5.40
CA VAL A 77 11.04 -18.05 4.17
C VAL A 77 11.06 -16.52 4.22
N MET A 78 11.61 -15.92 3.18
CA MET A 78 11.71 -14.46 3.02
C MET A 78 10.78 -14.02 1.88
N VAL A 79 9.76 -13.24 2.18
CA VAL A 79 8.82 -12.71 1.18
C VAL A 79 9.19 -11.27 0.87
N ASN A 80 9.67 -11.03 -0.36
CA ASN A 80 10.01 -9.69 -0.81
C ASN A 80 8.77 -8.92 -1.29
N VAL A 81 8.04 -8.35 -0.34
CA VAL A 81 6.81 -7.59 -0.64
C VAL A 81 7.10 -6.33 -1.45
N TRP A 82 8.27 -5.72 -1.29
CA TRP A 82 8.69 -4.56 -2.10
C TRP A 82 8.79 -4.89 -3.59
N ALA A 83 9.37 -6.06 -3.92
CA ALA A 83 9.48 -6.53 -5.29
C ALA A 83 8.13 -6.94 -5.87
N ILE A 84 7.32 -7.69 -5.10
CA ILE A 84 5.95 -8.07 -5.51
C ILE A 84 5.11 -6.83 -5.79
N ALA A 85 5.21 -5.81 -4.96
CA ALA A 85 4.49 -4.57 -5.11
C ALA A 85 4.89 -3.76 -6.36
N ARG A 86 6.01 -4.08 -7.01
CA ARG A 86 6.52 -3.46 -8.25
C ARG A 86 6.53 -4.39 -9.45
N ASP A 87 6.02 -5.62 -9.28
CA ASP A 87 5.98 -6.57 -10.37
C ASP A 87 5.05 -6.05 -11.47
N ARG A 88 5.62 -5.83 -12.66
CA ARG A 88 4.87 -5.34 -13.83
C ARG A 88 3.83 -6.33 -14.32
N ALA A 89 4.01 -7.62 -14.06
CA ALA A 89 3.01 -8.63 -14.37
C ALA A 89 1.75 -8.47 -13.50
N ALA A 90 1.92 -8.05 -12.25
CA ALA A 90 0.82 -7.82 -11.31
C ALA A 90 0.23 -6.40 -11.39
N TRP A 91 1.08 -5.39 -11.59
CA TRP A 91 0.72 -3.97 -11.46
C TRP A 91 0.72 -3.17 -12.77
N GLY A 92 1.11 -3.79 -13.88
CA GLY A 92 1.16 -3.17 -15.20
C GLY A 92 2.48 -2.47 -15.52
N PRO A 93 2.59 -1.84 -16.71
CA PRO A 93 3.81 -1.18 -17.16
C PRO A 93 4.20 0.03 -16.29
N ASP A 94 3.24 0.62 -15.58
CA ASP A 94 3.40 1.75 -14.68
C ASP A 94 3.50 1.32 -13.20
N ALA A 95 3.96 0.09 -12.92
CA ALA A 95 4.06 -0.46 -11.56
C ALA A 95 4.85 0.45 -10.59
N ASP A 96 5.87 1.14 -11.08
CA ASP A 96 6.69 2.06 -10.28
C ASP A 96 6.05 3.44 -10.07
N ALA A 97 4.97 3.76 -10.79
CA ALA A 97 4.30 5.05 -10.69
C ALA A 97 3.32 5.09 -9.51
N PHE A 98 3.38 6.17 -8.74
CA PHE A 98 2.41 6.47 -7.70
C PHE A 98 1.08 6.87 -8.33
N ARG A 99 0.05 6.01 -8.20
CA ARG A 99 -1.28 6.26 -8.76
C ARG A 99 -2.36 5.83 -7.76
N PRO A 100 -2.78 6.72 -6.84
CA PRO A 100 -3.70 6.38 -5.74
C PRO A 100 -4.94 5.61 -6.21
N SER A 101 -5.54 6.03 -7.34
CA SER A 101 -6.75 5.43 -7.90
C SER A 101 -6.65 3.93 -8.25
N ARG A 102 -5.46 3.32 -8.29
CA ARG A 102 -5.30 1.88 -8.53
C ARG A 102 -5.70 1.01 -7.32
N THR A 103 -5.82 1.62 -6.14
CA THR A 103 -6.17 0.92 -4.88
C THR A 103 -7.57 1.29 -4.36
N ALA A 104 -8.37 1.90 -5.24
CA ALA A 104 -9.76 2.30 -4.99
C ALA A 104 -10.66 1.13 -4.62
#